data_AF-A0A5E4PU48-F1
#
_entry.id   AF-A0A5E4PU48-F1
#
_cell.length_a   1.000
_cell.length_b   1.000
_cell.length_c   1.000
_cell.angle_alpha   90.00
_cell.angle_beta   90.00
_cell.angle_gamma   90.00
#
_symmetry.space_group_name_H-M   'P 1'
#
loop_
_entity.id
_entity.type
_entity.pdbx_description
1 polymer ?
#
loop_
_entity_poly.entity_id
_entity_poly.type
_entity_poly.pdbx_seq_one_letter_code
_entity_poly.pdbx_strand_id
1 'polypeptide(L)'
;MDEWGIDAVYTSTQKALSGPAGITPVAFSARAEKVINSRKHEPPFYFDVKLLAQQWNCYGNTRAYHHTLSPPLLWALRASLIELCRETLPKAWERHTKTAAHFHKRLSDFGFELLIPKPEDRLNTVTTVLINKKYNIPEFLNSSHWPNGSKFNSTSGGRRSFSYGGHISSTYQVITMNGPLKYLSSLLL
;
A
#
# COMPACT_ATOMS: atom_id res chain seq x y z
N MET A 1 -10.68 9.30 -10.01
CA MET A 1 -9.71 9.97 -10.89
C MET A 1 -10.41 11.14 -11.57
N ASP A 2 -11.43 10.84 -12.37
CA ASP A 2 -12.19 11.84 -13.14
C ASP A 2 -12.83 12.92 -12.27
N GLU A 3 -13.57 12.54 -11.22
CA GLU A 3 -14.22 13.49 -10.30
C GLU A 3 -13.25 14.44 -9.60
N TRP A 4 -12.02 13.97 -9.33
CA TRP A 4 -10.97 14.76 -8.67
C TRP A 4 -10.07 15.49 -9.68
N GLY A 5 -10.34 15.32 -10.98
CA GLY A 5 -9.54 15.92 -12.05
C GLY A 5 -8.10 15.40 -12.11
N ILE A 6 -7.81 14.20 -11.61
CA ILE A 6 -6.46 13.63 -11.62
C ILE A 6 -6.10 13.13 -13.02
N ASP A 7 -4.89 13.43 -13.47
CA ASP A 7 -4.42 13.13 -14.84
C ASP A 7 -3.62 11.84 -14.98
N ALA A 8 -2.95 11.40 -13.91
CA ALA A 8 -2.20 10.15 -13.89
C ALA A 8 -2.26 9.53 -12.50
N VAL A 9 -2.51 8.22 -12.43
CA VAL A 9 -2.49 7.45 -11.18
C VAL A 9 -1.76 6.13 -11.38
N TYR A 10 -1.12 5.67 -10.32
CA TYR A 10 -0.58 4.31 -10.25
C TYR A 10 -0.78 3.74 -8.85
N THR A 11 -0.74 2.42 -8.76
CA THR A 11 -0.73 1.70 -7.48
C THR A 11 0.11 0.43 -7.61
N SER A 12 0.36 -0.24 -6.49
CA SER A 12 1.14 -1.48 -6.46
C SER A 12 0.31 -2.63 -5.90
N THR A 13 0.51 -3.84 -6.44
CA THR A 13 -0.24 -5.03 -6.01
C THR A 13 0.03 -5.45 -4.58
N GLN A 14 1.26 -5.32 -4.09
CA GLN A 14 1.68 -5.70 -2.72
C GLN A 14 1.29 -4.69 -1.63
N LYS A 15 0.28 -3.86 -1.91
CA LYS A 15 -0.30 -2.91 -0.96
C LYS A 15 -1.76 -3.27 -0.69
N ALA A 16 -2.69 -2.31 -0.78
CA ALA A 16 -4.09 -2.54 -0.45
C ALA A 16 -4.74 -3.70 -1.22
N LEU A 17 -4.18 -4.07 -2.39
CA LEU A 17 -4.64 -5.17 -3.22
C LEU A 17 -4.23 -6.57 -2.73
N SER A 18 -3.32 -6.70 -1.75
CA SER A 18 -2.86 -7.99 -1.21
C SER A 18 -2.29 -8.98 -2.24
N GLY A 19 -1.85 -8.49 -3.40
CA GLY A 19 -1.19 -9.29 -4.43
C GLY A 19 0.33 -9.39 -4.21
N PRO A 20 1.05 -10.23 -4.97
CA PRO A 20 2.50 -10.28 -4.94
C PRO A 20 3.11 -8.99 -5.51
N ALA A 21 4.32 -8.62 -5.07
CA ALA A 21 5.04 -7.50 -5.65
C ALA A 21 5.51 -7.82 -7.08
N GLY A 22 5.53 -6.81 -7.96
CA GLY A 22 6.13 -6.93 -9.29
C GLY A 22 5.25 -6.48 -10.46
N ILE A 23 4.00 -6.05 -10.22
CA ILE A 23 3.14 -5.45 -11.24
C ILE A 23 2.43 -4.20 -10.69
N THR A 24 2.34 -3.17 -11.53
CA THR A 24 1.84 -1.84 -11.15
C THR A 24 0.72 -1.45 -12.10
N PRO A 25 -0.56 -1.44 -11.66
CA PRO A 25 -1.63 -0.82 -12.41
C PRO A 25 -1.41 0.68 -12.56
N VAL A 26 -1.63 1.21 -13.77
CA VAL A 26 -1.51 2.63 -14.11
C VAL A 26 -2.73 3.07 -14.89
N ALA A 27 -3.11 4.34 -14.77
CA ALA A 27 -4.14 4.96 -15.61
C ALA A 27 -3.78 6.42 -15.90
N PHE A 28 -4.15 6.87 -17.10
CA PHE A 28 -3.88 8.21 -17.62
C PHE A 28 -5.15 8.82 -18.19
N SER A 29 -5.36 10.12 -17.96
CA SER A 29 -6.50 10.86 -18.48
C SER A 29 -6.28 11.21 -19.95
N ALA A 30 -7.35 11.65 -20.62
CA ALA A 30 -7.24 12.19 -21.97
C ALA A 30 -6.31 13.43 -22.05
N ARG A 31 -6.16 14.22 -20.98
CA ARG A 31 -5.23 15.35 -20.95
C ARG A 31 -3.78 14.87 -20.85
N ALA A 32 -3.51 13.90 -19.97
CA ALA A 32 -2.19 13.28 -19.88
C ALA A 32 -1.80 12.61 -21.20
N GLU A 33 -2.74 11.92 -21.84
CA GLU A 33 -2.55 11.29 -23.14
C GLU A 33 -2.15 12.31 -24.21
N LYS A 34 -2.80 13.48 -24.28
CA LYS A 34 -2.40 14.55 -25.22
C LYS A 34 -0.95 14.97 -25.02
N VAL A 35 -0.52 15.15 -23.78
CA VAL A 35 0.87 15.52 -23.44
C VAL A 35 1.85 14.40 -23.83
N ILE A 36 1.51 13.15 -23.54
CA ILE A 36 2.29 11.97 -23.95
C ILE A 36 2.42 11.96 -25.48
N ASN A 37 1.34 12.24 -26.20
CA ASN A 37 1.31 12.24 -27.65
C ASN A 37 2.10 13.40 -28.28
N SER A 38 2.12 14.58 -27.66
CA SER A 38 2.83 15.76 -28.15
C SER A 38 4.27 15.91 -27.66
N ARG A 39 4.83 14.92 -26.94
CA ARG A 39 6.19 15.00 -26.38
C ARG A 39 7.24 15.14 -27.50
N LYS A 40 8.29 15.92 -27.24
CA LYS A 40 9.42 16.13 -28.18
C LYS A 40 10.59 15.15 -28.00
N HIS A 41 10.63 14.47 -26.85
CA HIS A 41 11.67 13.52 -26.50
C HIS A 41 11.05 12.15 -26.25
N GLU A 42 11.72 11.11 -26.71
CA GLU A 42 11.28 9.74 -26.47
C GLU A 42 11.79 9.24 -25.11
N PRO A 43 10.91 8.62 -24.29
CA PRO A 43 11.33 8.00 -23.04
C PRO A 43 12.12 6.72 -23.31
N PRO A 44 12.79 6.16 -22.28
CA PRO A 44 13.34 4.81 -22.38
C PRO A 44 12.23 3.82 -22.78
N PHE A 45 12.55 2.92 -23.72
CA PHE A 45 11.62 1.97 -24.33
C PHE A 45 10.63 1.34 -23.33
N TYR A 46 11.14 0.77 -22.24
CA TYR A 46 10.31 0.03 -21.27
C TYR A 46 9.29 0.91 -20.52
N PHE A 47 9.55 2.22 -20.44
CA PHE A 47 8.66 3.20 -19.82
C PHE A 47 7.85 4.01 -20.83
N ASP A 48 7.92 3.64 -22.12
CA ASP A 48 7.09 4.30 -23.12
C ASP A 48 5.63 3.85 -22.98
N VAL A 49 4.84 4.72 -22.35
CA VAL A 49 3.40 4.53 -22.15
C VAL A 49 2.65 4.36 -23.48
N LYS A 50 3.12 4.95 -24.60
CA LYS A 50 2.49 4.75 -25.91
C LYS A 50 2.60 3.29 -26.37
N LEU A 51 3.80 2.73 -26.26
CA LEU A 51 4.06 1.33 -26.63
C LEU A 51 3.33 0.37 -25.68
N LEU A 52 3.31 0.69 -24.39
CA LEU A 52 2.53 -0.07 -23.41
C LEU A 52 1.02 -0.05 -23.73
N ALA A 53 0.46 1.11 -24.09
CA ALA A 53 -0.96 1.23 -24.43
C ALA A 53 -1.33 0.38 -25.67
N GLN A 54 -0.43 0.27 -26.66
CA GLN A 54 -0.59 -0.62 -27.80
C GLN A 54 -0.53 -2.10 -27.39
N GLN A 55 0.43 -2.49 -26.55
CA GLN A 55 0.53 -3.86 -26.05
C GLN A 55 -0.70 -4.29 -25.24
N TRP A 56 -1.23 -3.38 -24.42
CA TRP A 56 -2.42 -3.61 -23.60
C TRP A 56 -3.74 -3.43 -24.36
N ASN A 57 -3.69 -3.03 -25.64
CA ASN A 57 -4.84 -2.74 -26.48
C ASN A 57 -5.82 -1.74 -25.85
N CYS A 58 -5.31 -0.59 -25.38
CA CYS A 58 -6.14 0.46 -24.80
C CYS A 58 -7.08 1.13 -25.81
N TYR A 59 -6.82 0.99 -27.12
CA TYR A 59 -7.51 1.72 -28.19
C TYR A 59 -8.31 0.84 -29.15
N GLY A 60 -8.48 -0.45 -28.86
CA GLY A 60 -9.24 -1.37 -29.71
C GLY A 60 -8.57 -1.71 -31.04
N ASN A 61 -7.25 -1.55 -31.15
CA ASN A 61 -6.45 -1.92 -32.32
C ASN A 61 -5.75 -3.28 -32.12
N THR A 62 -4.95 -3.71 -33.12
CA THR A 62 -4.17 -4.94 -33.00
C THR A 62 -3.05 -4.75 -31.96
N ARG A 63 -2.91 -5.71 -31.03
CA ARG A 63 -1.83 -5.71 -30.04
C ARG A 63 -0.46 -5.71 -30.72
N ALA A 64 0.39 -4.77 -30.33
CA ALA A 64 1.81 -4.78 -30.69
C ALA A 64 2.62 -5.50 -29.60
N TYR A 65 3.63 -6.27 -29.99
CA TYR A 65 4.58 -6.82 -29.04
C TYR A 65 5.53 -5.70 -28.57
N HIS A 66 5.66 -5.55 -27.25
CA HIS A 66 6.59 -4.59 -26.64
C HIS A 66 7.52 -5.31 -25.63
N HIS A 67 6.99 -6.09 -24.68
CA HIS A 67 7.80 -7.01 -23.86
C HIS A 67 7.00 -8.22 -23.40
N THR A 68 7.69 -9.27 -22.96
CA THR A 68 7.07 -10.44 -22.31
C THR A 68 6.46 -10.02 -20.98
N LEU A 69 5.13 -10.05 -20.89
CA LEU A 69 4.42 -9.89 -19.62
C LEU A 69 4.68 -11.11 -18.73
N SER A 70 4.55 -10.94 -17.41
CA SER A 70 4.60 -12.06 -16.47
C SER A 70 3.20 -12.65 -16.26
N PRO A 71 2.87 -13.84 -16.83
CA PRO A 71 1.57 -14.46 -16.62
C PRO A 71 1.20 -14.68 -15.14
N PRO A 72 2.09 -15.16 -14.25
CA PRO A 72 1.69 -15.38 -12.85
C PRO A 72 1.33 -14.08 -12.13
N LEU A 73 2.02 -12.97 -12.41
CA LEU A 73 1.67 -11.67 -11.82
C LEU A 73 0.34 -11.13 -12.36
N LEU A 74 0.04 -11.35 -13.64
CA LEU A 74 -1.26 -11.00 -14.23
C LEU A 74 -2.40 -11.80 -13.59
N TRP A 75 -2.22 -13.11 -13.38
CA TRP A 75 -3.21 -13.95 -12.71
C TRP A 75 -3.45 -13.52 -11.27
N ALA A 76 -2.38 -13.20 -10.54
CA ALA A 76 -2.50 -12.73 -9.16
C ALA A 76 -3.18 -11.35 -9.06
N LEU A 77 -2.86 -10.42 -9.96
CA LEU A 77 -3.56 -9.14 -10.07
C LEU A 77 -5.06 -9.37 -10.36
N ARG A 78 -5.38 -10.23 -11.33
CA ARG A 78 -6.78 -10.56 -11.67
C ARG A 78 -7.53 -11.12 -10.46
N ALA A 79 -6.94 -12.06 -9.72
CA ALA A 79 -7.55 -12.62 -8.52
C ALA A 79 -7.80 -11.54 -7.45
N SER A 80 -6.81 -10.68 -7.21
CA SER A 80 -6.93 -9.56 -6.26
C SER A 80 -8.06 -8.59 -6.63
N LEU A 81 -8.19 -8.27 -7.91
CA LEU A 81 -9.28 -7.41 -8.41
C LEU A 81 -10.65 -8.09 -8.32
N ILE A 82 -10.74 -9.40 -8.55
CA ILE A 82 -11.99 -10.16 -8.37
C ILE A 82 -12.46 -10.08 -6.92
N GLU A 83 -11.56 -10.31 -5.95
CA GLU A 83 -11.94 -10.20 -4.53
C GLU A 83 -12.37 -8.78 -4.16
N LEU A 84 -11.65 -7.75 -4.65
CA LEU A 84 -12.04 -6.37 -4.43
C LEU A 84 -13.41 -6.03 -5.05
N CYS A 85 -13.72 -6.55 -6.24
CA CYS A 85 -15.02 -6.36 -6.88
C CYS A 85 -16.14 -7.07 -6.11
N ARG A 86 -15.88 -8.25 -5.55
CA ARG A 86 -16.84 -8.97 -4.68
C ARG A 86 -17.10 -8.21 -3.38
N GLU A 87 -16.07 -7.66 -2.76
CA GLU A 87 -16.20 -6.85 -1.54
C GLU A 87 -16.80 -5.47 -1.84
N THR A 88 -16.47 -4.87 -2.97
CA THR A 88 -16.69 -3.47 -3.37
C THR A 88 -15.79 -2.45 -2.67
N LEU A 89 -15.51 -1.33 -3.36
CA LEU A 89 -14.69 -0.24 -2.83
C LEU A 89 -15.25 0.37 -1.52
N PRO A 90 -16.54 0.72 -1.40
CA PRO A 90 -17.06 1.33 -0.17
C PRO A 90 -16.91 0.42 1.06
N LYS A 91 -17.21 -0.88 0.92
CA LYS A 91 -17.03 -1.83 2.03
C LYS A 91 -15.57 -2.03 2.39
N ALA A 92 -14.69 -2.10 1.39
CA ALA A 92 -13.25 -2.15 1.64
C ALA A 92 -12.80 -0.91 2.42
N TRP A 93 -13.16 0.31 2.00
CA TRP A 93 -12.79 1.53 2.71
C TRP A 93 -13.32 1.57 4.15
N GLU A 94 -14.58 1.17 4.35
CA GLU A 94 -15.19 1.07 5.67
C GLU A 94 -14.41 0.10 6.57
N ARG A 95 -14.09 -1.10 6.07
CA ARG A 95 -13.28 -2.10 6.78
C ARG A 95 -11.94 -1.52 7.19
N HIS A 96 -11.19 -0.92 6.27
CA HIS A 96 -9.88 -0.32 6.59
C HIS A 96 -9.99 0.80 7.63
N THR A 97 -11.05 1.62 7.55
CA THR A 97 -11.30 2.70 8.51
C THR A 97 -11.59 2.15 9.92
N LYS A 98 -12.46 1.14 10.03
CA LYS A 98 -12.79 0.49 11.31
C LYS A 98 -11.56 -0.16 11.94
N THR A 99 -10.80 -0.91 11.15
CA THR A 99 -9.60 -1.57 11.64
C THR A 99 -8.56 -0.54 12.08
N ALA A 100 -8.34 0.53 11.30
CA ALA A 100 -7.41 1.61 11.66
C ALA A 100 -7.81 2.31 12.97
N ALA A 101 -9.10 2.65 13.14
CA ALA A 101 -9.61 3.28 14.35
C ALA A 101 -9.43 2.37 15.58
N HIS A 102 -9.76 1.08 15.47
CA HIS A 102 -9.53 0.10 16.53
C HIS A 102 -8.04 0.08 16.92
N PHE A 103 -7.17 0.00 15.93
CA PHE A 103 -5.73 -0.07 16.14
C PHE A 103 -5.15 1.20 16.78
N HIS A 104 -5.57 2.39 16.35
CA HIS A 104 -5.17 3.65 16.98
C HIS A 104 -5.61 3.74 18.43
N LYS A 105 -6.83 3.27 18.74
CA LYS A 105 -7.32 3.19 20.12
C LYS A 105 -6.42 2.28 20.95
N ARG A 106 -6.16 1.06 20.48
CA ARG A 106 -5.30 0.11 21.20
C ARG A 106 -3.92 0.70 21.42
N LEU A 107 -3.30 1.29 20.39
CA LEU A 107 -2.01 1.96 20.53
C LEU A 107 -2.02 3.01 21.66
N SER A 108 -3.07 3.83 21.72
CA SER A 108 -3.23 4.85 22.76
C SER A 108 -3.41 4.23 24.15
N ASP A 109 -4.22 3.16 24.27
CA ASP A 109 -4.42 2.41 25.52
C ASP A 109 -3.10 1.81 26.05
N PHE A 110 -2.15 1.49 25.16
CA PHE A 110 -0.80 1.03 25.50
C PHE A 110 0.23 2.16 25.68
N GLY A 111 -0.19 3.43 25.64
CA GLY A 111 0.67 4.59 25.86
C GLY A 111 1.52 4.98 24.64
N PHE A 112 1.12 4.60 23.43
CA PHE A 112 1.77 5.08 22.20
C PHE A 112 1.25 6.43 21.78
N GLU A 113 2.20 7.29 21.42
CA GLU A 113 1.93 8.53 20.72
C GLU A 113 2.00 8.29 19.22
N LEU A 114 0.96 8.71 18.50
CA LEU A 114 0.92 8.67 17.04
C LEU A 114 1.69 9.88 16.49
N LEU A 115 2.54 9.65 15.47
CA LEU A 115 3.34 10.71 14.84
C LEU A 115 2.47 11.84 14.29
N ILE A 116 1.32 11.48 13.71
CA ILE A 116 0.35 12.43 13.16
C ILE A 116 -0.68 12.73 14.25
N PRO A 117 -0.68 13.94 14.84
CA PRO A 117 -1.51 14.24 16.00
C PRO A 117 -3.00 14.30 15.65
N LYS A 118 -3.35 14.86 14.49
CA LYS A 118 -4.72 14.99 14.01
C LYS A 118 -5.22 13.68 13.40
N PRO A 119 -6.29 13.06 13.92
CA PRO A 119 -6.84 11.82 13.38
C PRO A 119 -7.22 11.88 11.89
N GLU A 120 -7.75 13.01 11.44
CA GLU A 120 -8.19 13.26 10.06
C GLU A 120 -7.06 13.28 9.03
N ASP A 121 -5.82 13.55 9.47
CA ASP A 121 -4.64 13.57 8.61
C ASP A 121 -3.96 12.18 8.51
N ARG A 122 -4.49 11.17 9.21
CA ARG A 122 -3.89 9.82 9.27
C ARG A 122 -4.34 8.98 8.10
N LEU A 123 -3.38 8.30 7.48
CA LEU A 123 -3.68 7.28 6.48
C LEU A 123 -4.17 5.99 7.17
N ASN A 124 -5.37 5.52 6.81
CA ASN A 124 -5.93 4.28 7.36
C ASN A 124 -5.05 3.04 7.13
N THR A 125 -4.27 3.06 6.04
CA THR A 125 -3.38 1.97 5.64
C THR A 125 -1.93 2.22 6.06
N VAL A 126 -1.57 3.26 6.79
CA VAL A 126 -0.23 3.31 7.40
C VAL A 126 -0.37 4.14 8.66
N THR A 127 -0.36 3.47 9.81
CA THR A 127 -0.24 4.19 11.08
C THR A 127 1.22 4.58 11.30
N THR A 128 1.53 5.59 12.09
CA THR A 128 2.92 5.91 12.41
C THR A 128 2.97 6.34 13.86
N VAL A 129 3.93 5.82 14.62
CA VAL A 129 4.03 6.03 16.07
C VAL A 129 5.42 6.59 16.41
N LEU A 130 5.48 7.35 17.49
CA LEU A 130 6.73 7.88 18.04
C LEU A 130 7.38 6.84 18.94
N ILE A 131 8.69 6.68 18.80
CA ILE A 131 9.48 5.83 19.69
C ILE A 131 10.36 6.72 20.55
N ASN A 132 10.35 6.45 21.85
CA ASN A 132 11.20 7.17 22.78
C ASN A 132 12.68 6.85 22.48
N LYS A 133 13.53 7.89 22.49
CA LYS A 133 14.98 7.80 22.25
C LYS A 133 15.70 6.81 23.15
N LYS A 134 15.13 6.46 24.30
CA LYS A 134 15.69 5.48 25.25
C LYS A 134 15.70 4.04 24.74
N TYR A 135 14.98 3.72 23.66
CA TYR A 135 14.93 2.36 23.12
C TYR A 135 15.86 2.18 21.92
N ASN A 136 16.60 1.07 21.93
CA ASN A 136 17.34 0.60 20.77
C ASN A 136 16.36 -0.05 19.78
N ILE A 137 16.18 0.59 18.62
CA ILE A 137 15.18 0.14 17.64
C ILE A 137 15.55 -1.18 16.96
N PRO A 138 16.81 -1.41 16.52
CA PRO A 138 17.22 -2.73 16.04
C PRO A 138 16.91 -3.87 17.04
N GLU A 139 17.18 -3.65 18.33
CA GLU A 139 16.89 -4.64 19.38
C GLU A 139 15.39 -4.86 19.56
N PHE A 140 14.61 -3.77 19.53
CA PHE A 140 13.15 -3.83 19.57
C PHE A 140 12.58 -4.65 18.41
N LEU A 141 13.03 -4.39 17.18
CA LEU A 141 12.55 -5.05 15.96
C LEU A 141 12.94 -6.52 15.88
N ASN A 142 14.12 -6.87 16.40
CA ASN A 142 14.65 -8.22 16.39
C ASN A 142 14.28 -9.02 17.65
N SER A 143 13.50 -8.44 18.57
CA SER A 143 13.08 -9.15 19.77
C SER A 143 12.19 -10.35 19.39
N SER A 144 12.68 -11.56 19.70
CA SER A 144 12.08 -12.86 19.38
C SER A 144 10.74 -13.13 20.07
N HIS A 145 10.14 -12.11 20.67
CA HIS A 145 8.96 -12.20 21.54
C HIS A 145 7.67 -11.79 20.84
N TRP A 146 7.72 -11.45 19.55
CA TRP A 146 6.51 -11.12 18.84
C TRP A 146 5.72 -12.39 18.50
N PRO A 147 4.47 -12.55 18.99
CA PRO A 147 3.70 -13.74 18.71
C PRO A 147 3.38 -13.88 17.20
N ASN A 148 3.33 -15.14 16.75
CA ASN A 148 2.74 -15.56 15.47
C ASN A 148 3.37 -14.96 14.19
N GLY A 149 4.67 -14.66 14.19
CA GLY A 149 5.39 -14.29 12.96
C GLY A 149 5.07 -12.89 12.40
N SER A 150 4.53 -11.99 13.24
CA SER A 150 4.30 -10.61 12.81
C SER A 150 5.62 -9.89 12.51
N LYS A 151 5.62 -9.02 11.49
CA LYS A 151 6.81 -8.27 11.06
C LYS A 151 6.63 -6.76 11.24
N PHE A 152 7.68 -6.11 11.73
CA PHE A 152 7.78 -4.65 11.88
C PHE A 152 8.97 -4.14 11.07
N ASN A 153 8.83 -2.99 10.41
CA ASN A 153 9.85 -2.41 9.53
C ASN A 153 10.16 -0.97 9.94
N SER A 154 11.43 -0.54 9.90
CA SER A 154 11.81 0.87 10.08
C SER A 154 11.96 1.61 8.75
N THR A 155 11.60 2.90 8.70
CA THR A 155 11.81 3.76 7.52
C THR A 155 13.02 4.69 7.62
N SER A 156 13.49 5.13 6.46
CA SER A 156 14.58 6.09 6.23
C SER A 156 14.15 7.54 6.51
N GLY A 157 15.10 8.38 6.96
CA GLY A 157 14.89 9.83 7.18
C GLY A 157 14.84 10.29 8.64
N GLY A 158 15.24 9.45 9.60
CA GLY A 158 15.31 9.83 11.03
C GLY A 158 13.96 9.88 11.76
N ARG A 159 12.85 9.60 11.06
CA ARG A 159 11.49 9.47 11.61
C ARG A 159 10.87 8.18 11.05
N ARG A 160 10.25 7.37 11.92
CA ARG A 160 10.06 5.92 11.67
C ARG A 160 8.58 5.53 11.59
N SER A 161 8.21 4.77 10.56
CA SER A 161 6.89 4.14 10.33
C SER A 161 7.04 2.67 9.93
N PHE A 162 6.14 1.80 10.41
CA PHE A 162 6.05 0.33 10.18
C PHE A 162 4.92 -0.02 9.17
N SER A 163 4.66 -1.31 8.90
CA SER A 163 3.67 -1.79 7.89
C SER A 163 3.41 -3.29 8.09
N TYR A 164 2.17 -3.72 8.36
CA TYR A 164 1.76 -5.15 8.40
C TYR A 164 1.15 -5.61 7.07
N GLY A 165 1.41 -6.84 6.63
CA GLY A 165 0.85 -7.43 5.41
C GLY A 165 0.52 -8.92 5.58
N GLY A 166 -0.73 -9.30 5.31
CA GLY A 166 -1.26 -10.67 5.36
C GLY A 166 -2.70 -10.76 4.83
N HIS A 167 -3.05 -11.91 4.24
CA HIS A 167 -4.19 -12.12 3.33
C HIS A 167 -5.59 -11.80 3.91
N ILE A 168 -6.43 -11.19 3.05
CA ILE A 168 -7.90 -10.99 3.15
C ILE A 168 -8.36 -9.80 4.02
N SER A 169 -7.48 -9.15 4.77
CA SER A 169 -7.76 -7.86 5.40
C SER A 169 -6.54 -6.93 5.31
N SER A 170 -6.39 -6.24 4.19
CA SER A 170 -5.25 -5.35 3.90
C SER A 170 -5.22 -4.03 4.69
N THR A 171 -5.53 -4.07 6.00
CA THR A 171 -5.18 -2.95 6.87
C THR A 171 -3.72 -3.07 7.27
N TYR A 172 -2.90 -2.26 6.63
CA TYR A 172 -1.50 -2.07 6.95
C TYR A 172 -1.38 -1.31 8.27
N GLN A 173 -1.09 -2.04 9.33
CA GLN A 173 -1.01 -1.51 10.69
C GLN A 173 0.39 -1.65 11.26
N VAL A 174 0.74 -0.68 12.08
CA VAL A 174 2.11 -0.19 12.21
C VAL A 174 2.37 0.12 13.68
N ILE A 175 3.06 -0.78 14.37
CA ILE A 175 3.36 -0.65 15.81
C ILE A 175 4.86 -0.46 15.99
N THR A 176 5.25 0.46 16.88
CA THR A 176 6.46 0.34 17.70
C THR A 176 6.16 0.73 19.12
N MET A 177 6.79 0.02 20.07
CA MET A 177 6.32 -0.04 21.44
C MET A 177 7.26 0.46 22.55
N ASN A 178 6.64 0.75 23.70
CA ASN A 178 7.14 0.97 25.06
C ASN A 178 6.19 0.20 26.00
N GLY A 179 6.68 -0.82 26.72
CA GLY A 179 5.90 -1.53 27.75
C GLY A 179 6.37 -2.98 27.95
N PRO A 180 6.20 -3.59 29.14
CA PRO A 180 6.63 -4.95 29.41
C PRO A 180 5.86 -5.95 28.51
N LEU A 181 6.62 -6.87 27.91
CA LEU A 181 6.26 -7.81 26.83
C LEU A 181 5.07 -8.77 27.08
N LYS A 182 4.35 -8.67 28.19
CA LYS A 182 3.41 -9.71 28.65
C LYS A 182 1.97 -9.64 28.10
N TYR A 183 1.56 -8.63 27.33
CA TYR A 183 0.12 -8.44 27.01
C TYR A 183 -0.24 -8.18 25.53
N LEU A 184 0.65 -8.49 24.60
CA LEU A 184 0.52 -8.12 23.19
C LEU A 184 -0.40 -8.98 22.32
N SER A 185 -0.73 -10.19 22.74
CA SER A 185 -1.66 -11.07 22.00
C SER A 185 -3.08 -10.48 21.89
N SER A 186 -3.43 -9.55 22.78
CA SER A 186 -4.75 -8.94 22.82
C SER A 186 -4.95 -7.79 21.83
N LEU A 187 -3.89 -7.24 21.22
CA LEU A 187 -3.97 -6.05 20.34
C LEU A 187 -4.68 -6.29 19.00
N LEU A 188 -4.86 -7.56 18.64
CA LEU A 188 -5.38 -8.03 17.35
C LEU A 188 -6.71 -8.81 17.48
N LEU A 189 -7.22 -8.97 18.71
CA LEU A 189 -8.55 -9.50 19.04
C LEU A 189 -9.44 -8.35 19.49
#